data_AF-A0A1B8FGF0-F1
#
_entry.id   AF-A0A1B8FGF0-F1
#
_cell.length_a   1.000
_cell.length_b   1.000
_cell.length_c   1.000
_cell.angle_alpha   90.00
_cell.angle_beta   90.00
_cell.angle_gamma   90.00
#
_symmetry.space_group_name_H-M   'P 1'
#
loop_
_entity.id
_entity.type
_entity.pdbx_description
1 polymer ?
#
loop_
_entity_poly.entity_id
_entity_poly.type
_entity_poly.pdbx_seq_one_letter_code
_entity_poly.pdbx_strand_id
1 'polypeptide(L)'
;MLLYVVVFVLITATAVTLWQKQKTTAFASYGEKQELASDNVRSLDYALVCQDKSIIIVYGSQTGTAEEYARRLARNLYEDYSISTAVADIEDFDASSLNEVAINNSRTARRVLVCFILATYGDGEPTDSTTSFYQDLSTIEMEDGEGDPPLRDLHYIAFGLGNSTYEKFNFMIRSFDEHLQRLGATRLGARGEGDDGLGTLDEDFLAWKDETLVEAASHLRAKKGYNHFTSPYKVVETPHLTIDSNELFLRRKHNDSRVENNGLVAGPFNNKNSYLAPLVYSKQLFAPVCDRDCLHIEFDVSGTDLSYETGDHLGVWPTNPDAEVQRMLMILGLSNKADTFITISENQDSGAQVFNTEPRTYTTILRYELDICGKVSREICGALSKMAPNAEVETHMVQLAADRNLFHSI
;
A
#
# COMPACT_ATOMS: atom_id res chain seq x y z
N MET A 1 -13.36 -65.76 14.88
CA MET A 1 -13.50 -64.53 14.07
C MET A 1 -13.46 -63.27 14.95
N LEU A 2 -12.52 -63.19 15.91
CA LEU A 2 -12.30 -62.00 16.74
C LEU A 2 -10.80 -61.68 16.96
N LEU A 3 -9.89 -62.62 16.67
CA LEU A 3 -8.44 -62.39 16.72
C LEU A 3 -7.88 -61.67 15.47
N TYR A 4 -8.54 -61.78 14.32
CA TYR A 4 -8.07 -61.16 13.07
C TYR A 4 -8.40 -59.65 12.97
N VAL A 5 -9.44 -59.18 13.64
CA VAL A 5 -9.84 -57.75 13.63
C VAL A 5 -8.92 -56.91 14.52
N VAL A 6 -8.42 -57.47 15.62
CA VAL A 6 -7.53 -56.75 16.56
C VAL A 6 -6.12 -56.58 15.99
N VAL A 7 -5.61 -57.57 15.23
CA VAL A 7 -4.28 -57.48 14.61
C VAL A 7 -4.27 -56.49 13.42
N PHE A 8 -5.37 -56.37 12.67
CA PHE A 8 -5.44 -55.41 11.55
C PHE A 8 -5.51 -53.95 12.03
N VAL A 9 -6.22 -53.68 13.13
CA VAL A 9 -6.30 -52.33 13.73
C VAL A 9 -4.97 -51.91 14.37
N LEU A 10 -4.20 -52.84 14.94
CA LEU A 10 -2.88 -52.54 15.50
C LEU A 10 -1.80 -52.30 14.43
N ILE A 11 -1.88 -53.00 13.29
CA ILE A 11 -0.95 -52.79 12.16
C ILE A 11 -1.26 -51.48 11.41
N THR A 12 -2.53 -51.10 11.25
CA THR A 12 -2.88 -49.81 10.63
C THR A 12 -2.58 -48.63 11.56
N ALA A 13 -2.79 -48.76 12.87
CA ALA A 13 -2.45 -47.72 13.83
C ALA A 13 -0.93 -47.50 13.97
N THR A 14 -0.11 -48.55 13.86
CA THR A 14 1.36 -48.44 13.89
C THR A 14 1.94 -47.95 12.55
N ALA A 15 1.34 -48.31 11.40
CA ALA A 15 1.75 -47.79 10.10
C ALA A 15 1.38 -46.30 9.91
N VAL A 16 0.22 -45.86 10.40
CA VAL A 16 -0.19 -44.43 10.35
C VAL A 16 0.68 -43.57 11.28
N THR A 17 1.02 -44.08 12.47
CA THR A 17 1.91 -43.35 13.40
C THR A 17 3.36 -43.32 12.92
N LEU A 18 3.86 -44.35 12.22
CA LEU A 18 5.20 -44.34 11.60
C LEU A 18 5.25 -43.46 10.34
N TRP A 19 4.19 -43.38 9.55
CA TRP A 19 4.10 -42.46 8.41
C TRP A 19 3.95 -41.00 8.84
N GLN A 20 3.21 -40.73 9.93
CA GLN A 20 3.17 -39.40 10.56
C GLN A 20 4.51 -39.01 11.20
N LYS A 21 5.24 -39.95 11.82
CA LYS A 21 6.59 -39.70 12.39
C LYS A 21 7.68 -39.44 11.33
N GLN A 22 7.58 -40.03 10.13
CA GLN A 22 8.49 -39.73 9.03
C GLN A 22 8.23 -38.36 8.38
N LYS A 23 7.00 -37.83 8.43
CA LYS A 23 6.73 -36.44 8.07
C LYS A 23 7.16 -35.41 9.12
N THR A 24 7.37 -35.82 10.38
CA THR A 24 7.79 -34.93 11.48
C THR A 24 9.30 -34.90 11.74
N THR A 25 10.13 -35.57 10.93
CA THR A 25 11.59 -35.63 11.14
C THR A 25 12.44 -35.01 10.03
N ALA A 26 11.82 -34.30 9.07
CA ALA A 26 12.50 -33.33 8.23
C ALA A 26 11.76 -31.99 8.36
N PHE A 27 12.49 -30.93 8.71
CA PHE A 27 12.01 -29.60 9.11
C PHE A 27 11.68 -29.41 10.60
N ALA A 28 12.60 -29.86 11.46
CA ALA A 28 12.81 -29.22 12.77
C ALA A 28 13.86 -28.11 12.62
N SER A 29 13.39 -26.87 12.41
CA SER A 29 14.04 -25.63 12.85
C SER A 29 13.15 -24.45 12.45
N TYR A 30 12.05 -24.23 13.17
CA TYR A 30 11.53 -22.91 13.54
C TYR A 30 10.42 -23.14 14.57
N GLY A 31 10.44 -22.35 15.64
CA GLY A 31 9.73 -22.63 16.89
C GLY A 31 8.21 -22.62 16.81
N GLU A 32 7.60 -23.37 17.75
CA GLU A 32 6.18 -23.40 18.09
C GLU A 32 5.55 -22.02 18.17
N LYS A 33 4.54 -21.78 17.32
CA LYS A 33 3.37 -20.92 17.58
C LYS A 33 2.28 -21.30 16.58
N GLN A 34 1.34 -22.15 16.95
CA GLN A 34 0.04 -22.19 16.27
C GLN A 34 -1.02 -22.90 17.09
N GLU A 35 -1.88 -22.10 17.73
CA GLU A 35 -3.34 -22.34 17.84
C GLU A 35 -4.11 -21.08 18.35
N LEU A 36 -3.61 -19.86 18.07
CA LEU A 36 -4.20 -18.59 18.53
C LEU A 36 -4.22 -17.47 17.45
N ALA A 37 -4.12 -17.87 16.17
CA ALA A 37 -3.65 -16.99 15.09
C ALA A 37 -4.63 -16.69 13.95
N SER A 38 -5.94 -17.00 14.04
CA SER A 38 -6.88 -16.56 12.99
C SER A 38 -7.37 -15.12 13.21
N ASP A 39 -7.80 -14.79 14.42
CA ASP A 39 -8.50 -13.53 14.67
C ASP A 39 -7.54 -12.35 14.92
N ASN A 40 -6.33 -12.62 15.43
CA ASN A 40 -5.33 -11.59 15.75
C ASN A 40 -4.62 -11.00 14.51
N VAL A 41 -4.76 -11.60 13.32
CA VAL A 41 -4.03 -11.15 12.12
C VAL A 41 -4.64 -9.88 11.52
N ARG A 42 -5.94 -9.65 11.71
CA ARG A 42 -6.67 -8.48 11.18
C ARG A 42 -6.95 -7.40 12.23
N SER A 43 -6.09 -7.29 13.23
CA SER A 43 -6.22 -6.29 14.30
C SER A 43 -5.24 -5.13 14.12
N LEU A 44 -5.78 -3.89 14.10
CA LEU A 44 -5.00 -2.65 14.12
C LEU A 44 -4.13 -2.55 15.38
N ASP A 45 -4.68 -2.91 16.54
CA ASP A 45 -3.94 -2.88 17.81
C ASP A 45 -2.77 -3.86 17.79
N TYR A 46 -3.00 -5.08 17.30
CA TYR A 46 -1.94 -6.08 17.15
C TYR A 46 -0.80 -5.57 16.26
N ALA A 47 -1.12 -4.92 15.13
CA ALA A 47 -0.12 -4.34 14.24
C ALA A 47 0.69 -3.23 14.93
N LEU A 48 0.03 -2.32 15.64
CA LEU A 48 0.67 -1.24 16.42
C LEU A 48 1.60 -1.78 17.51
N VAL A 49 1.17 -2.81 18.24
CA VAL A 49 1.95 -3.43 19.32
C VAL A 49 3.15 -4.20 18.76
N CYS A 50 2.95 -4.99 17.71
CA CYS A 50 4.03 -5.81 17.13
C CYS A 50 5.13 -4.96 16.48
N GLN A 51 4.78 -3.81 15.92
CA GLN A 51 5.73 -2.90 15.29
C GLN A 51 6.23 -1.80 16.26
N ASP A 52 5.76 -1.81 17.50
CA ASP A 52 5.97 -0.77 18.51
C ASP A 52 5.75 0.67 17.97
N LYS A 53 4.64 0.90 17.25
CA LYS A 53 4.29 2.20 16.68
C LYS A 53 3.16 2.88 17.45
N SER A 54 3.24 4.20 17.62
CA SER A 54 2.19 5.01 18.26
C SER A 54 1.20 5.60 17.25
N ILE A 55 1.44 5.38 15.95
CA ILE A 55 0.53 5.79 14.88
C ILE A 55 0.53 4.74 13.79
N ILE A 56 -0.67 4.48 13.25
CA ILE A 56 -0.89 3.67 12.05
C ILE A 56 -1.67 4.49 11.03
N ILE A 57 -1.20 4.48 9.78
CA ILE A 57 -1.83 5.11 8.64
C ILE A 57 -2.42 4.01 7.77
N VAL A 58 -3.74 4.03 7.68
CA VAL A 58 -4.55 3.05 6.99
C VAL A 58 -5.10 3.69 5.72
N TYR A 59 -4.84 3.10 4.56
CA TYR A 59 -5.31 3.63 3.29
C TYR A 59 -6.35 2.72 2.64
N GLY A 60 -7.29 3.33 1.93
CA GLY A 60 -8.25 2.67 1.05
C GLY A 60 -8.06 3.18 -0.37
N SER A 61 -7.55 2.35 -1.26
CA SER A 61 -7.17 2.76 -2.62
C SER A 61 -7.54 1.74 -3.69
N GLN A 62 -7.90 2.22 -4.88
CA GLN A 62 -8.06 1.38 -6.07
C GLN A 62 -6.87 1.51 -7.02
N THR A 63 -6.36 2.74 -7.21
CA THR A 63 -5.30 3.08 -8.18
C THR A 63 -3.98 3.47 -7.52
N GLY A 64 -3.87 3.39 -6.20
CA GLY A 64 -2.63 3.62 -5.44
C GLY A 64 -2.40 5.06 -4.95
N THR A 65 -3.22 6.04 -5.34
CA THR A 65 -3.02 7.45 -4.92
C THR A 65 -3.15 7.66 -3.41
N ALA A 66 -4.10 6.99 -2.77
CA ALA A 66 -4.29 7.05 -1.32
C ALA A 66 -3.13 6.36 -0.56
N GLU A 67 -2.64 5.24 -1.11
CA GLU A 67 -1.45 4.54 -0.60
C GLU A 67 -0.20 5.43 -0.69
N GLU A 68 -0.01 6.11 -1.81
CA GLU A 68 1.10 7.07 -1.98
C GLU A 68 1.03 8.18 -0.94
N TYR A 69 -0.15 8.76 -0.72
CA TYR A 69 -0.36 9.83 0.26
C TYR A 69 -0.12 9.35 1.68
N ALA A 70 -0.49 8.10 2.00
CA ALA A 70 -0.20 7.48 3.29
C ALA A 70 1.31 7.32 3.51
N ARG A 71 2.04 6.82 2.51
CA ARG A 71 3.50 6.69 2.56
C ARG A 71 4.21 8.05 2.62
N ARG A 72 3.67 9.08 1.95
CA ARG A 72 4.18 10.46 2.04
C ARG A 72 3.97 11.03 3.44
N LEU A 73 2.78 10.88 4.02
CA LEU A 73 2.49 11.34 5.38
C LEU A 73 3.40 10.65 6.42
N ALA A 74 3.58 9.33 6.32
CA ALA A 74 4.52 8.56 7.14
C ALA A 74 5.95 9.14 7.11
N ARG A 75 6.46 9.39 5.90
CA ARG A 75 7.79 9.96 5.71
C ARG A 75 7.92 11.34 6.35
N ASN A 76 6.91 12.20 6.16
CA ASN A 76 6.91 13.54 6.74
C ASN A 76 6.88 13.51 8.27
N LEU A 77 6.10 12.61 8.88
CA LEU A 77 6.08 12.40 10.33
C LEU A 77 7.46 11.97 10.86
N TYR A 78 8.16 11.11 10.12
CA TYR A 78 9.50 10.69 10.48
C TYR A 78 10.54 11.81 10.29
N GLU A 79 10.54 12.49 9.15
CA GLU A 79 11.51 13.55 8.84
C GLU A 79 11.36 14.75 9.79
N ASP A 80 10.14 15.24 9.99
CA ASP A 80 9.90 16.47 10.77
C ASP A 80 9.84 16.22 12.28
N TYR A 81 9.44 15.03 12.73
CA TYR A 81 9.14 14.78 14.16
C TYR A 81 9.76 13.50 14.72
N SER A 82 10.49 12.72 13.89
CA SER A 82 11.03 11.41 14.27
C SER A 82 9.96 10.44 14.76
N ILE A 83 8.74 10.59 14.25
CA ILE A 83 7.62 9.69 14.53
C ILE A 83 7.65 8.59 13.47
N SER A 84 7.98 7.37 13.88
CA SER A 84 7.85 6.21 13.00
C SER A 84 6.40 5.71 13.01
N THR A 85 5.90 5.35 11.83
CA THR A 85 4.50 5.03 11.59
C THR A 85 4.36 3.63 10.99
N ALA A 86 3.32 2.90 11.36
CA ALA A 86 2.86 1.76 10.55
C ALA A 86 2.06 2.29 9.36
N VAL A 87 2.23 1.70 8.18
CA VAL A 87 1.41 2.00 6.99
C VAL A 87 0.88 0.68 6.46
N ALA A 88 -0.43 0.59 6.26
CA ALA A 88 -1.07 -0.66 5.84
C ALA A 88 -2.35 -0.40 5.06
N ASP A 89 -2.73 -1.40 4.26
CA ASP A 89 -4.00 -1.41 3.54
C ASP A 89 -5.14 -1.63 4.53
N ILE A 90 -6.25 -0.94 4.35
CA ILE A 90 -7.45 -1.14 5.17
C ILE A 90 -8.04 -2.54 5.02
N GLU A 91 -7.80 -3.21 3.88
CA GLU A 91 -8.22 -4.59 3.64
C GLU A 91 -7.55 -5.58 4.62
N ASP A 92 -6.40 -5.23 5.19
CA ASP A 92 -5.70 -6.11 6.14
C ASP A 92 -6.36 -6.14 7.53
N PHE A 93 -7.36 -5.30 7.80
CA PHE A 93 -7.97 -5.16 9.13
C PHE A 93 -9.48 -5.30 9.13
N ASP A 94 -10.02 -5.66 10.30
CA ASP A 94 -11.45 -5.62 10.59
C ASP A 94 -11.78 -4.38 11.45
N ALA A 95 -12.94 -3.77 11.23
CA ALA A 95 -13.32 -2.54 11.95
C ALA A 95 -13.53 -2.76 13.45
N SER A 96 -13.83 -3.99 13.87
CA SER A 96 -13.92 -4.38 15.28
C SER A 96 -12.65 -4.09 16.07
N SER A 97 -11.47 -4.13 15.41
CA SER A 97 -10.18 -3.84 16.03
C SER A 97 -10.02 -2.38 16.48
N LEU A 98 -10.86 -1.45 16.00
CA LEU A 98 -10.87 -0.07 16.49
C LEU A 98 -11.23 0.02 17.98
N ASN A 99 -12.10 -0.88 18.46
CA ASN A 99 -12.46 -0.96 19.87
C ASN A 99 -11.27 -1.43 20.72
N GLU A 100 -10.45 -2.35 20.22
CA GLU A 100 -9.22 -2.79 20.89
C GLU A 100 -8.24 -1.62 21.06
N VAL A 101 -8.03 -0.83 20.00
CA VAL A 101 -7.20 0.38 20.05
C VAL A 101 -7.76 1.38 21.07
N ALA A 102 -9.07 1.63 21.08
CA ALA A 102 -9.71 2.53 22.04
C ALA A 102 -9.53 2.05 23.50
N ILE A 103 -9.78 0.76 23.76
CA ILE A 103 -9.60 0.16 25.08
C ILE A 103 -8.15 0.29 25.54
N ASN A 104 -7.16 0.04 24.68
CA ASN A 104 -5.76 0.13 25.05
C ASN A 104 -5.29 1.57 25.26
N ASN A 105 -5.84 2.53 24.50
CA ASN A 105 -5.65 3.95 24.76
C ASN A 105 -6.17 4.38 26.14
N SER A 106 -7.29 3.81 26.60
CA SER A 106 -7.83 4.14 27.93
C SER A 106 -7.03 3.52 29.08
N ARG A 107 -6.45 2.32 28.87
CA ARG A 107 -5.76 1.55 29.92
C ARG A 107 -4.28 1.89 30.06
N THR A 108 -3.67 2.44 29.02
CA THR A 108 -2.23 2.70 28.99
C THR A 108 -1.95 4.19 28.89
N ALA A 109 -0.75 4.60 29.29
CA ALA A 109 -0.29 5.98 29.05
C ALA A 109 0.14 6.20 27.58
N ARG A 110 0.08 5.16 26.73
CA ARG A 110 0.44 5.21 25.32
C ARG A 110 -0.65 5.98 24.58
N ARG A 111 -0.24 7.00 23.83
CA ARG A 111 -1.15 7.76 22.96
C ARG A 111 -1.08 7.18 21.58
N VAL A 112 -2.09 6.43 21.18
CA VAL A 112 -2.20 5.88 19.83
C VAL A 112 -3.10 6.76 18.97
N LEU A 113 -2.64 7.02 17.76
CA LEU A 113 -3.37 7.74 16.72
C LEU A 113 -3.61 6.81 15.51
N VAL A 114 -4.82 6.84 14.94
CA VAL A 114 -5.12 6.16 13.66
C VAL A 114 -5.32 7.23 12.58
N CYS A 115 -4.72 7.06 11.41
CA CYS A 115 -4.93 7.93 10.26
C CYS A 115 -5.65 7.16 9.16
N PHE A 116 -6.71 7.74 8.60
CA PHE A 116 -7.43 7.17 7.47
C PHE A 116 -7.24 8.03 6.23
N ILE A 117 -6.77 7.43 5.14
CA ILE A 117 -6.66 8.06 3.83
C ILE A 117 -7.50 7.25 2.84
N LEU A 118 -8.71 7.70 2.55
CA LEU A 118 -9.71 6.90 1.83
C LEU A 118 -10.12 7.56 0.52
N ALA A 119 -10.04 6.82 -0.58
CA ALA A 119 -10.61 7.25 -1.85
C ALA A 119 -12.11 6.91 -1.96
N THR A 120 -12.86 7.78 -2.64
CA THR A 120 -14.25 7.52 -3.03
C THR A 120 -14.30 7.01 -4.46
N TYR A 121 -15.03 5.93 -4.71
CA TYR A 121 -15.19 5.31 -6.03
C TYR A 121 -16.66 5.22 -6.45
N GLY A 122 -16.89 4.91 -7.74
CA GLY A 122 -18.24 4.70 -8.28
C GLY A 122 -19.18 5.87 -8.01
N ASP A 123 -20.39 5.55 -7.53
CA ASP A 123 -21.37 6.54 -7.07
C ASP A 123 -21.31 6.68 -5.55
N GLY A 124 -20.17 7.19 -5.05
CA GLY A 124 -19.96 7.43 -3.61
C GLY A 124 -19.64 6.18 -2.80
N GLU A 125 -19.22 5.12 -3.45
CA GLU A 125 -18.93 3.83 -2.85
C GLU A 125 -17.49 3.79 -2.28
N PRO A 126 -17.23 2.91 -1.29
CA PRO A 126 -15.87 2.59 -0.89
C PRO A 126 -15.07 2.01 -2.06
N THR A 127 -13.75 2.10 -1.98
CA THR A 127 -12.87 1.25 -2.82
C THR A 127 -13.06 -0.22 -2.44
N ASP A 128 -12.65 -1.15 -3.32
CA ASP A 128 -12.80 -2.58 -3.06
C ASP A 128 -12.12 -2.97 -1.72
N SER A 129 -10.90 -2.46 -1.49
CA SER A 129 -10.14 -2.66 -0.24
C SER A 129 -10.89 -2.18 1.02
N THR A 130 -11.67 -1.10 0.90
CA THR A 130 -12.38 -0.47 2.02
C THR A 130 -13.74 -1.09 2.31
N THR A 131 -14.28 -1.88 1.37
CA THR A 131 -15.68 -2.33 1.41
C THR A 131 -16.00 -3.13 2.66
N SER A 132 -15.20 -4.16 2.99
CA SER A 132 -15.42 -5.00 4.18
C SER A 132 -15.36 -4.15 5.46
N PHE A 133 -14.30 -3.36 5.61
CA PHE A 133 -14.11 -2.53 6.80
C PHE A 133 -15.26 -1.53 7.00
N TYR A 134 -15.73 -0.89 5.93
CA TYR A 134 -16.83 0.07 6.03
C TYR A 134 -18.17 -0.59 6.36
N GLN A 135 -18.43 -1.79 5.83
CA GLN A 135 -19.60 -2.58 6.21
C GLN A 135 -19.54 -2.94 7.69
N ASP A 136 -18.40 -3.49 8.15
CA ASP A 136 -18.19 -3.84 9.56
C ASP A 136 -18.40 -2.62 10.46
N LEU A 137 -17.79 -1.47 10.13
CA LEU A 137 -17.96 -0.23 10.89
C LEU A 137 -19.43 0.21 10.95
N SER A 138 -20.18 0.03 9.87
CA SER A 138 -21.60 0.40 9.80
C SER A 138 -22.50 -0.56 10.60
N THR A 139 -22.04 -1.77 10.89
CA THR A 139 -22.73 -2.72 11.78
C THR A 139 -22.44 -2.50 13.26
N ILE A 140 -21.40 -1.73 13.59
CA ILE A 140 -21.12 -1.35 14.98
C ILE A 140 -22.19 -0.33 15.39
N GLU A 141 -23.16 -0.79 16.15
CA GLU A 141 -24.21 0.06 16.71
C GLU A 141 -23.78 0.64 18.05
N MET A 142 -24.35 1.79 18.40
CA MET A 142 -24.32 2.25 19.78
C MET A 142 -25.30 1.39 20.58
N GLU A 143 -24.90 0.89 21.73
CA GLU A 143 -25.86 0.29 22.65
C GLU A 143 -26.82 1.39 23.14
N ASP A 144 -28.12 1.22 22.86
CA ASP A 144 -29.19 2.13 23.28
C ASP A 144 -29.38 2.10 24.81
N GLY A 145 -28.47 2.72 25.56
CA GLY A 145 -28.63 3.03 26.99
C GLY A 145 -27.38 2.84 27.87
N GLU A 146 -27.03 3.89 28.61
CA GLU A 146 -26.07 3.99 29.74
C GLU A 146 -24.61 3.52 29.56
N GLY A 147 -24.27 2.78 28.50
CA GLY A 147 -22.88 2.47 28.15
C GLY A 147 -22.19 3.64 27.47
N ASP A 148 -20.94 3.94 27.82
CA ASP A 148 -20.22 4.97 27.07
C ASP A 148 -19.66 4.45 25.73
N PRO A 149 -19.56 5.33 24.70
CA PRO A 149 -19.38 4.92 23.32
C PRO A 149 -18.16 4.01 23.11
N PRO A 150 -18.25 3.04 22.18
CA PRO A 150 -17.22 2.02 22.01
C PRO A 150 -15.87 2.61 21.58
N LEU A 151 -15.86 3.73 20.87
CA LEU A 151 -14.64 4.36 20.34
C LEU A 151 -14.26 5.64 21.08
N ARG A 152 -14.77 5.90 22.29
CA ARG A 152 -14.58 7.18 23.01
C ARG A 152 -13.11 7.63 23.15
N ASP A 153 -12.20 6.67 23.31
CA ASP A 153 -10.76 6.89 23.54
C ASP A 153 -9.93 6.71 22.27
N LEU A 154 -10.60 6.48 21.13
CA LEU A 154 -9.97 6.47 19.81
C LEU A 154 -9.75 7.90 19.33
N HIS A 155 -8.50 8.23 19.01
CA HIS A 155 -8.14 9.47 18.36
C HIS A 155 -7.75 9.16 16.91
N TYR A 156 -8.20 10.00 15.98
CA TYR A 156 -7.89 9.79 14.57
C TYR A 156 -7.73 11.08 13.76
N ILE A 157 -7.12 10.96 12.59
CA ILE A 157 -7.07 11.98 11.54
C ILE A 157 -7.57 11.38 10.23
N ALA A 158 -8.12 12.19 9.33
CA ALA A 158 -8.81 11.70 8.15
C ALA A 158 -8.56 12.59 6.93
N PHE A 159 -8.23 11.99 5.79
CA PHE A 159 -8.13 12.63 4.48
C PHE A 159 -8.89 11.82 3.43
N GLY A 160 -9.71 12.50 2.63
CA GLY A 160 -10.43 11.90 1.53
C GLY A 160 -9.85 12.27 0.17
N LEU A 161 -9.84 11.31 -0.75
CA LEU A 161 -9.59 11.55 -2.15
C LEU A 161 -10.91 11.43 -2.90
N GLY A 162 -11.30 12.50 -3.59
CA GLY A 162 -12.53 12.56 -4.36
C GLY A 162 -12.35 13.38 -5.64
N ASN A 163 -13.43 13.47 -6.40
CA ASN A 163 -13.46 14.23 -7.64
C ASN A 163 -14.80 14.96 -7.74
N SER A 164 -14.79 16.29 -7.76
CA SER A 164 -16.00 17.13 -7.77
C SER A 164 -16.80 17.08 -9.07
N THR A 165 -16.28 16.43 -10.13
CA THR A 165 -17.08 16.13 -11.33
C THR A 165 -18.11 15.03 -11.08
N TYR A 166 -17.98 14.28 -9.98
CA TYR A 166 -18.94 13.28 -9.54
C TYR A 166 -19.88 13.86 -8.48
N GLU A 167 -21.15 13.44 -8.49
CA GLU A 167 -22.18 13.97 -7.58
C GLU A 167 -21.82 13.74 -6.11
N LYS A 168 -21.32 12.55 -5.78
CA LYS A 168 -20.94 12.16 -4.41
C LYS A 168 -19.47 12.46 -4.10
N PHE A 169 -19.08 13.71 -4.30
CA PHE A 169 -17.74 14.21 -3.99
C PHE A 169 -17.32 13.93 -2.54
N ASN A 170 -16.22 13.18 -2.37
CA ASN A 170 -15.65 12.79 -1.07
C ASN A 170 -16.63 12.08 -0.11
N PHE A 171 -17.73 11.50 -0.62
CA PHE A 171 -18.76 10.92 0.21
C PHE A 171 -18.24 9.84 1.16
N MET A 172 -17.27 9.03 0.70
CA MET A 172 -16.71 7.95 1.50
C MET A 172 -16.07 8.46 2.79
N ILE A 173 -15.14 9.42 2.70
CA ILE A 173 -14.48 9.95 3.90
C ILE A 173 -15.47 10.68 4.81
N ARG A 174 -16.47 11.36 4.23
CA ARG A 174 -17.50 12.11 4.97
C ARG A 174 -18.35 11.16 5.82
N SER A 175 -18.89 10.12 5.19
CA SER A 175 -19.71 9.11 5.86
C SER A 175 -18.91 8.34 6.92
N PHE A 176 -17.68 7.95 6.58
CA PHE A 176 -16.79 7.23 7.50
C PHE A 176 -16.47 8.05 8.76
N ASP A 177 -16.13 9.32 8.57
CA ASP A 177 -15.87 10.28 9.63
C ASP A 177 -17.09 10.54 10.52
N GLU A 178 -18.28 10.64 9.94
CA GLU A 178 -19.54 10.74 10.68
C GLU A 178 -19.82 9.48 11.52
N HIS A 179 -19.56 8.29 10.97
CA HIS A 179 -19.71 7.02 11.69
C HIS A 179 -18.75 6.92 12.88
N LEU A 180 -17.47 7.25 12.68
CA LEU A 180 -16.49 7.26 13.77
C LEU A 180 -16.87 8.23 14.88
N GLN A 181 -17.27 9.46 14.54
CA GLN A 181 -17.71 10.44 15.54
C GLN A 181 -18.97 9.99 16.28
N ARG A 182 -19.93 9.37 15.60
CA ARG A 182 -21.14 8.82 16.22
C ARG A 182 -20.79 7.74 17.25
N LEU A 183 -19.77 6.93 16.98
CA LEU A 183 -19.24 5.91 17.90
C LEU A 183 -18.33 6.47 19.00
N GLY A 184 -18.16 7.79 19.08
CA GLY A 184 -17.43 8.50 20.13
C GLY A 184 -15.96 8.79 19.83
N ALA A 185 -15.43 8.40 18.66
CA ALA A 185 -14.06 8.69 18.31
C ALA A 185 -13.81 10.20 18.14
N THR A 186 -12.65 10.66 18.56
CA THR A 186 -12.26 12.08 18.48
C THR A 186 -11.35 12.32 17.29
N ARG A 187 -11.82 13.09 16.31
CA ARG A 187 -10.97 13.57 15.21
C ARG A 187 -10.05 14.69 15.70
N LEU A 188 -8.75 14.59 15.37
CA LEU A 188 -7.79 15.68 15.52
C LEU A 188 -7.76 16.53 14.25
N GLY A 189 -7.88 17.84 14.38
CA GLY A 189 -7.90 18.76 13.24
C GLY A 189 -9.11 18.58 12.29
N ALA A 190 -8.99 19.16 11.11
CA ALA A 190 -10.01 19.07 10.07
C ALA A 190 -9.91 17.74 9.30
N ARG A 191 -11.08 17.24 8.84
CA ARG A 191 -11.12 16.20 7.81
C ARG A 191 -10.69 16.84 6.49
N GLY A 192 -9.59 16.38 5.92
CA GLY A 192 -9.13 16.85 4.62
C GLY A 192 -9.93 16.21 3.48
N GLU A 193 -10.11 16.95 2.40
CA GLU A 193 -10.84 16.52 1.21
C GLU A 193 -10.09 17.05 -0.01
N GLY A 194 -9.48 16.17 -0.79
CA GLY A 194 -8.81 16.54 -2.02
C GLY A 194 -9.69 16.35 -3.25
N ASP A 195 -9.47 17.20 -4.26
CA ASP A 195 -10.27 17.23 -5.49
C ASP A 195 -9.45 16.98 -6.76
N ASP A 196 -9.62 15.79 -7.32
CA ASP A 196 -9.03 15.42 -8.60
C ASP A 196 -9.75 16.05 -9.81
N GLY A 197 -11.01 16.45 -9.65
CA GLY A 197 -11.82 17.06 -10.70
C GLY A 197 -11.33 18.45 -11.13
N LEU A 198 -10.80 19.20 -10.16
CA LEU A 198 -10.11 20.46 -10.39
C LEU A 198 -8.61 20.28 -10.64
N GLY A 199 -8.10 19.05 -10.54
CA GLY A 199 -6.67 18.75 -10.59
C GLY A 199 -5.87 19.34 -9.42
N THR A 200 -6.53 19.63 -8.28
CA THR A 200 -5.91 20.22 -7.09
C THR A 200 -5.58 19.21 -5.99
N LEU A 201 -5.92 17.93 -6.19
CA LEU A 201 -5.74 16.84 -5.24
C LEU A 201 -4.42 16.89 -4.45
N ASP A 202 -3.29 17.09 -5.13
CA ASP A 202 -1.97 17.16 -4.48
C ASP A 202 -1.80 18.42 -3.62
N GLU A 203 -2.27 19.57 -4.09
CA GLU A 203 -2.22 20.82 -3.32
C GLU A 203 -3.16 20.79 -2.11
N ASP A 204 -4.32 20.16 -2.24
CA ASP A 204 -5.29 19.99 -1.16
C ASP A 204 -4.71 19.07 -0.07
N PHE A 205 -4.00 18.01 -0.46
CA PHE A 205 -3.26 17.15 0.45
C PHE A 205 -2.14 17.89 1.17
N LEU A 206 -1.34 18.69 0.45
CA LEU A 206 -0.24 19.46 1.05
C LEU A 206 -0.74 20.47 2.08
N ALA A 207 -1.83 21.18 1.77
CA ALA A 207 -2.45 22.13 2.69
C ALA A 207 -2.95 21.43 3.97
N TRP A 208 -3.67 20.32 3.82
CA TRP A 208 -4.15 19.52 4.96
C TRP A 208 -3.01 18.92 5.79
N LYS A 209 -1.97 18.41 5.12
CA LYS A 209 -0.81 17.76 5.74
C LYS A 209 -0.12 18.69 6.72
N ASP A 210 0.15 19.93 6.33
CA ASP A 210 0.95 20.87 7.14
C ASP A 210 0.30 21.17 8.49
N GLU A 211 -1.03 21.34 8.52
CA GLU A 211 -1.79 21.50 9.77
C GLU A 211 -1.85 20.20 10.57
N THR A 212 -2.12 19.09 9.89
CA THR A 212 -2.31 17.77 10.51
C THR A 212 -1.05 17.24 11.18
N LEU A 213 0.13 17.47 10.59
CA LEU A 213 1.41 17.08 11.17
C LEU A 213 1.65 17.74 12.53
N VAL A 214 1.27 19.02 12.68
CA VAL A 214 1.41 19.76 13.93
C VAL A 214 0.48 19.18 15.00
N GLU A 215 -0.77 18.89 14.64
CA GLU A 215 -1.75 18.29 15.55
C GLU A 215 -1.35 16.87 15.99
N ALA A 216 -0.92 16.03 15.05
CA ALA A 216 -0.44 14.68 15.34
C ALA A 216 0.79 14.69 16.27
N ALA A 217 1.77 15.55 15.97
CA ALA A 217 2.96 15.70 16.81
C ALA A 217 2.62 16.21 18.22
N SER A 218 1.71 17.19 18.34
CA SER A 218 1.23 17.70 19.62
C SER A 218 0.54 16.60 20.44
N HIS A 219 -0.34 15.83 19.81
CA HIS A 219 -1.03 14.71 20.45
C HIS A 219 -0.04 13.67 20.99
N LEU A 220 0.94 13.27 20.16
CA LEU A 220 1.99 12.30 20.48
C LEU A 220 3.12 12.87 21.35
N ARG A 221 3.08 14.17 21.68
CA ARG A 221 4.11 14.91 22.44
C ARG A 221 5.50 14.85 21.79
N ALA A 222 5.54 14.74 20.47
CA ALA A 222 6.77 14.81 19.70
C ALA A 222 7.18 16.27 19.50
N LYS A 223 8.49 16.51 19.46
CA LYS A 223 9.05 17.83 19.15
C LYS A 223 9.50 17.84 17.70
N LYS A 224 9.36 18.99 17.04
CA LYS A 224 9.90 19.17 15.69
C LYS A 224 11.42 19.00 15.72
N GLY A 225 11.94 18.07 14.94
CA GLY A 225 13.35 17.85 14.69
C GLY A 225 13.83 18.65 13.50
N TYR A 226 15.11 19.04 13.52
CA TYR A 226 15.79 19.56 12.34
C TYR A 226 16.67 18.43 11.80
N ASN A 227 16.05 17.48 11.12
CA ASN A 227 16.77 16.34 10.57
C ASN A 227 17.32 16.70 9.18
N HIS A 228 18.62 16.49 8.99
CA HIS A 228 19.18 16.39 7.65
C HIS A 228 18.50 15.22 6.92
N PHE A 229 18.24 15.36 5.61
CA PHE A 229 17.59 14.28 4.86
C PHE A 229 18.35 12.98 5.09
N THR A 230 17.62 12.00 5.61
CA THR A 230 18.13 10.64 5.80
C THR A 230 17.20 9.74 5.04
N SER A 231 17.72 9.03 4.03
CA SER A 231 16.92 8.07 3.27
C SER A 231 16.27 7.07 4.24
N PRO A 232 14.95 6.88 4.17
CA PRO A 232 14.27 5.86 4.96
C PRO A 232 14.63 4.44 4.51
N TYR A 233 15.33 4.31 3.37
CA TYR A 233 15.82 3.07 2.80
C TYR A 233 17.34 3.00 2.80
N LYS A 234 17.85 1.78 2.96
CA LYS A 234 19.24 1.40 2.71
C LYS A 234 19.32 0.60 1.41
N VAL A 235 20.14 1.08 0.48
CA VAL A 235 20.40 0.43 -0.81
C VAL A 235 21.77 -0.23 -0.79
N VAL A 236 21.85 -1.50 -1.19
CA VAL A 236 23.10 -2.27 -1.25
C VAL A 236 23.31 -2.79 -2.67
N GLU A 237 24.39 -2.35 -3.33
CA GLU A 237 24.79 -2.84 -4.66
C GLU A 237 25.43 -4.24 -4.56
N THR A 238 25.06 -5.12 -5.50
CA THR A 238 25.54 -6.51 -5.61
C THR A 238 25.98 -6.80 -7.06
N PRO A 239 27.12 -6.23 -7.51
CA PRO A 239 27.51 -6.17 -8.93
C PRO A 239 27.90 -7.53 -9.56
N HIS A 240 27.95 -8.61 -8.78
CA HIS A 240 28.37 -9.94 -9.25
C HIS A 240 27.20 -10.82 -9.72
N LEU A 241 25.97 -10.34 -9.63
CA LEU A 241 24.79 -11.04 -10.14
C LEU A 241 24.65 -10.80 -11.65
N THR A 242 24.52 -11.88 -12.43
CA THR A 242 24.42 -11.84 -13.91
C THR A 242 23.12 -12.47 -14.41
N ILE A 243 22.09 -12.48 -13.59
CA ILE A 243 20.76 -13.03 -13.93
C ILE A 243 20.03 -12.02 -14.82
N ASP A 244 19.22 -12.47 -15.77
CA ASP A 244 18.29 -11.59 -16.47
C ASP A 244 17.21 -11.10 -15.50
N SER A 245 17.32 -9.85 -15.07
CA SER A 245 16.44 -9.25 -14.07
C SER A 245 15.02 -9.00 -14.60
N ASN A 246 14.86 -8.80 -15.91
CA ASN A 246 13.55 -8.60 -16.53
C ASN A 246 12.80 -9.94 -16.56
N GLU A 247 13.48 -11.01 -16.96
CA GLU A 247 12.91 -12.35 -16.93
C GLU A 247 12.56 -12.76 -15.49
N LEU A 248 13.41 -12.46 -14.51
CA LEU A 248 13.13 -12.74 -13.10
C LEU A 248 11.89 -12.00 -12.58
N PHE A 249 11.74 -10.72 -12.93
CA PHE A 249 10.57 -9.92 -12.55
C PHE A 249 9.29 -10.47 -13.18
N LEU A 250 9.31 -10.69 -14.50
CA LEU A 250 8.14 -11.18 -15.26
C LEU A 250 7.76 -12.61 -14.87
N ARG A 251 8.74 -13.50 -14.61
CA ARG A 251 8.47 -14.88 -14.16
C ARG A 251 7.86 -14.91 -12.77
N ARG A 252 8.18 -13.99 -11.86
CA ARG A 252 7.66 -14.02 -10.47
C ARG A 252 6.24 -13.52 -10.31
N LYS A 253 5.88 -12.45 -11.02
CA LYS A 253 4.46 -12.08 -11.23
C LYS A 253 3.61 -13.25 -11.74
N HIS A 254 4.27 -14.25 -12.34
CA HIS A 254 3.68 -15.43 -12.94
C HIS A 254 3.72 -16.72 -12.06
N ASN A 255 4.59 -16.82 -11.04
CA ASN A 255 4.93 -18.14 -10.45
C ASN A 255 4.53 -18.39 -8.98
N ASP A 256 4.00 -17.42 -8.24
CA ASP A 256 3.81 -17.66 -6.80
C ASP A 256 2.65 -18.59 -6.41
N SER A 257 1.79 -19.04 -7.35
CA SER A 257 0.80 -20.09 -7.05
C SER A 257 0.25 -20.84 -8.27
N ARG A 258 1.09 -21.40 -9.14
CA ARG A 258 0.56 -22.28 -10.21
C ARG A 258 0.13 -23.63 -9.65
N VAL A 259 -1.15 -23.74 -9.27
CA VAL A 259 -1.84 -25.04 -9.28
C VAL A 259 -2.27 -25.26 -10.72
N GLU A 260 -1.53 -26.09 -11.46
CA GLU A 260 -2.01 -26.54 -12.77
C GLU A 260 -3.23 -27.43 -12.54
N ASN A 261 -4.42 -26.93 -12.88
CA ASN A 261 -5.64 -27.73 -12.86
C ASN A 261 -5.99 -28.09 -14.30
N ASN A 262 -5.84 -29.36 -14.68
CA ASN A 262 -6.09 -29.85 -16.04
C ASN A 262 -5.30 -29.13 -17.15
N GLY A 263 -4.11 -28.61 -16.85
CA GLY A 263 -3.25 -27.91 -17.82
C GLY A 263 -3.57 -26.43 -18.04
N LEU A 264 -4.50 -25.86 -17.27
CA LEU A 264 -4.76 -24.42 -17.22
C LEU A 264 -4.01 -23.77 -16.05
N VAL A 265 -3.61 -22.51 -16.22
CA VAL A 265 -3.15 -21.67 -15.11
C VAL A 265 -4.36 -21.30 -14.26
N ALA A 266 -4.37 -21.77 -13.01
CA ALA A 266 -5.45 -21.46 -12.07
C ALA A 266 -5.22 -20.14 -11.33
N GLY A 267 -6.33 -19.45 -11.03
CA GLY A 267 -6.38 -18.26 -10.19
C GLY A 267 -6.16 -18.52 -8.69
N PRO A 268 -6.44 -17.52 -7.83
CA PRO A 268 -7.15 -16.28 -8.15
C PRO A 268 -6.27 -15.27 -8.90
N PHE A 269 -6.80 -14.65 -9.95
CA PHE A 269 -6.15 -13.54 -10.66
C PHE A 269 -6.57 -12.20 -10.05
N ASN A 270 -5.60 -11.39 -9.63
CA ASN A 270 -5.84 -10.09 -9.01
C ASN A 270 -4.61 -9.17 -9.17
N ASN A 271 -4.60 -8.03 -8.46
CA ASN A 271 -3.47 -7.09 -8.47
C ASN A 271 -2.15 -7.72 -7.97
N LYS A 272 -2.21 -8.68 -7.03
CA LYS A 272 -1.04 -9.38 -6.48
C LYS A 272 -0.62 -10.57 -7.35
N ASN A 273 -1.55 -11.20 -8.08
CA ASN A 273 -1.32 -12.36 -8.94
C ASN A 273 -1.88 -12.13 -10.35
N SER A 274 -1.07 -11.56 -11.24
CA SER A 274 -1.46 -11.20 -12.61
C SER A 274 -1.08 -12.27 -13.62
N TYR A 275 -1.85 -12.40 -14.70
CA TYR A 275 -1.52 -13.29 -15.81
C TYR A 275 -0.83 -12.54 -16.97
N LEU A 276 0.24 -13.12 -17.52
CA LEU A 276 0.91 -12.60 -18.73
C LEU A 276 0.15 -13.08 -19.97
N ALA A 277 -0.97 -12.42 -20.26
CA ALA A 277 -1.82 -12.78 -21.39
C ALA A 277 -1.17 -12.41 -22.74
N PRO A 278 -1.06 -13.35 -23.71
CA PRO A 278 -0.62 -13.03 -25.06
C PRO A 278 -1.57 -12.05 -25.75
N LEU A 279 -1.01 -11.01 -26.36
CA LEU A 279 -1.75 -10.13 -27.27
C LEU A 279 -1.88 -10.86 -28.62
N VAL A 280 -3.09 -11.24 -28.98
CA VAL A 280 -3.36 -12.02 -30.21
C VAL A 280 -3.87 -11.15 -31.36
N TYR A 281 -4.39 -9.97 -31.06
CA TYR A 281 -4.85 -9.02 -32.07
C TYR A 281 -4.66 -7.58 -31.61
N SER A 282 -4.27 -6.71 -32.55
CA SER A 282 -4.27 -5.26 -32.36
C SER A 282 -4.67 -4.55 -33.66
N LYS A 283 -5.53 -3.54 -33.55
CA LYS A 283 -5.98 -2.74 -34.69
C LYS A 283 -6.19 -1.27 -34.29
N GLN A 284 -5.65 -0.37 -35.11
CA GLN A 284 -6.01 1.05 -35.06
C GLN A 284 -7.46 1.24 -35.50
N LEU A 285 -8.27 1.85 -34.64
CA LEU A 285 -9.68 2.14 -34.88
C LEU A 285 -9.89 3.49 -35.55
N PHE A 286 -9.04 4.47 -35.24
CA PHE A 286 -9.15 5.80 -35.83
C PHE A 286 -8.52 5.87 -37.22
N ALA A 287 -9.05 6.74 -38.06
CA ALA A 287 -8.50 6.97 -39.38
C ALA A 287 -7.10 7.62 -39.26
N PRO A 288 -6.17 7.37 -40.20
CA PRO A 288 -4.81 7.94 -40.15
C PRO A 288 -4.75 9.48 -40.17
N VAL A 289 -5.86 10.13 -40.52
CA VAL A 289 -6.00 11.59 -40.52
C VAL A 289 -6.37 12.16 -39.15
N CYS A 290 -6.73 11.31 -38.18
CA CYS A 290 -6.99 11.74 -36.82
C CYS A 290 -5.66 12.07 -36.13
N ASP A 291 -5.68 13.10 -35.30
CA ASP A 291 -4.57 13.51 -34.41
C ASP A 291 -4.48 12.66 -33.13
N ARG A 292 -5.28 11.59 -33.03
CA ARG A 292 -5.36 10.69 -31.89
C ARG A 292 -5.31 9.25 -32.35
N ASP A 293 -4.83 8.38 -31.47
CA ASP A 293 -4.81 6.94 -31.65
C ASP A 293 -5.84 6.27 -30.75
N CYS A 294 -6.47 5.20 -31.23
CA CYS A 294 -7.37 4.35 -30.45
C CYS A 294 -7.21 2.91 -30.92
N LEU A 295 -6.67 2.05 -30.06
CA LEU A 295 -6.36 0.66 -30.38
C LEU A 295 -7.45 -0.27 -29.86
N HIS A 296 -7.94 -1.16 -30.73
CA HIS A 296 -8.61 -2.39 -30.33
C HIS A 296 -7.54 -3.44 -30.06
N ILE A 297 -7.58 -4.08 -28.90
CA ILE A 297 -6.61 -5.10 -28.47
C ILE A 297 -7.37 -6.33 -27.97
N GLU A 298 -6.90 -7.52 -28.35
CA GLU A 298 -7.43 -8.80 -27.83
C GLU A 298 -6.33 -9.56 -27.13
N PHE A 299 -6.63 -10.05 -25.92
CA PHE A 299 -5.75 -10.87 -25.11
C PHE A 299 -6.28 -12.30 -25.04
N ASP A 300 -5.42 -13.29 -25.24
CA ASP A 300 -5.78 -14.70 -25.10
C ASP A 300 -5.64 -15.16 -23.65
N VAL A 301 -6.77 -15.52 -23.05
CA VAL A 301 -6.86 -16.06 -21.69
C VAL A 301 -7.28 -17.54 -21.67
N SER A 302 -7.39 -18.19 -22.84
CA SER A 302 -7.86 -19.58 -22.96
C SER A 302 -6.96 -20.61 -22.26
N GLY A 303 -5.70 -20.24 -21.98
CA GLY A 303 -4.76 -21.02 -21.16
C GLY A 303 -4.97 -20.89 -19.65
N THR A 304 -6.04 -20.24 -19.19
CA THR A 304 -6.33 -19.95 -17.78
C THR A 304 -7.75 -20.34 -17.40
N ASP A 305 -8.05 -20.38 -16.10
CA ASP A 305 -9.42 -20.46 -15.59
C ASP A 305 -10.08 -19.08 -15.35
N LEU A 306 -9.49 -18.00 -15.90
CA LEU A 306 -10.01 -16.64 -15.78
C LEU A 306 -11.38 -16.54 -16.45
N SER A 307 -12.37 -16.08 -15.70
CA SER A 307 -13.70 -15.74 -16.20
C SER A 307 -13.96 -14.24 -16.05
N TYR A 308 -14.76 -13.68 -16.96
CA TYR A 308 -15.22 -12.30 -16.89
C TYR A 308 -16.65 -12.19 -17.44
N GLU A 309 -17.39 -11.19 -17.00
CA GLU A 309 -18.69 -10.80 -17.51
C GLU A 309 -18.60 -9.55 -18.40
N THR A 310 -19.58 -9.38 -19.28
CA THR A 310 -19.64 -8.16 -20.11
C THR A 310 -19.90 -6.95 -19.22
N GLY A 311 -18.95 -6.02 -19.20
CA GLY A 311 -18.99 -4.85 -18.30
C GLY A 311 -17.86 -4.86 -17.27
N ASP A 312 -17.16 -5.99 -17.12
CA ASP A 312 -15.97 -6.07 -16.28
C ASP A 312 -14.81 -5.25 -16.82
N HIS A 313 -13.86 -4.96 -15.94
CA HIS A 313 -12.66 -4.20 -16.23
C HIS A 313 -11.43 -5.10 -16.31
N LEU A 314 -10.49 -4.76 -17.20
CA LEU A 314 -9.19 -5.43 -17.31
C LEU A 314 -8.10 -4.53 -16.72
N GLY A 315 -7.44 -4.99 -15.66
CA GLY A 315 -6.23 -4.35 -15.14
C GLY A 315 -5.01 -4.69 -16.00
N VAL A 316 -4.36 -3.66 -16.56
CA VAL A 316 -3.15 -3.82 -17.39
C VAL A 316 -1.95 -3.25 -16.64
N TRP A 317 -0.92 -4.07 -16.46
CA TRP A 317 0.35 -3.65 -15.85
C TRP A 317 1.24 -3.01 -16.91
N PRO A 318 1.51 -1.69 -16.84
CA PRO A 318 2.30 -0.99 -17.85
C PRO A 318 3.81 -1.18 -17.61
N THR A 319 4.60 -0.72 -18.58
CA THR A 319 6.05 -0.59 -18.48
C THR A 319 6.45 0.81 -18.91
N ASN A 320 7.41 1.42 -18.23
CA ASN A 320 7.88 2.75 -18.63
C ASN A 320 8.56 2.72 -20.01
N PRO A 321 8.40 3.77 -20.84
CA PRO A 321 9.07 3.88 -22.12
C PRO A 321 10.60 3.89 -21.98
N ASP A 322 11.30 3.27 -22.93
CA ASP A 322 12.76 3.21 -22.95
C ASP A 322 13.41 4.60 -22.83
N ALA A 323 12.87 5.59 -23.54
CA ALA A 323 13.40 6.94 -23.55
C ALA A 323 13.37 7.58 -22.14
N GLU A 324 12.30 7.38 -21.39
CA GLU A 324 12.16 7.94 -20.04
C GLU A 324 13.03 7.19 -19.02
N VAL A 325 13.14 5.87 -19.13
CA VAL A 325 14.07 5.09 -18.29
C VAL A 325 15.51 5.54 -18.50
N GLN A 326 15.92 5.72 -19.76
CA GLN A 326 17.27 6.21 -20.09
C GLN A 326 17.51 7.63 -19.61
N ARG A 327 16.51 8.52 -19.76
CA ARG A 327 16.56 9.88 -19.24
C ARG A 327 16.74 9.90 -17.72
N MET A 328 15.99 9.07 -17.00
CA MET A 328 16.08 8.97 -15.54
C MET A 328 17.45 8.45 -15.09
N LEU A 329 17.95 7.38 -15.72
CA LEU A 329 19.30 6.85 -15.45
C LEU A 329 20.38 7.92 -15.68
N MET A 330 20.25 8.73 -16.72
CA MET A 330 21.19 9.80 -17.03
C MET A 330 21.16 10.92 -15.98
N ILE A 331 19.98 11.42 -15.62
CA ILE A 331 19.82 12.51 -14.65
C ILE A 331 20.33 12.08 -13.26
N LEU A 332 20.14 10.81 -12.90
CA LEU A 332 20.62 10.25 -11.63
C LEU A 332 22.11 9.86 -11.65
N GLY A 333 22.80 9.98 -12.79
CA GLY A 333 24.21 9.57 -12.93
C GLY A 333 24.41 8.04 -12.85
N LEU A 334 23.37 7.27 -13.13
CA LEU A 334 23.33 5.81 -13.01
C LEU A 334 23.55 5.08 -14.34
N SER A 335 23.77 5.77 -15.46
CA SER A 335 23.91 5.15 -16.79
C SER A 335 24.97 4.03 -16.83
N ASN A 336 26.11 4.21 -16.17
CA ASN A 336 27.19 3.20 -16.13
C ASN A 336 26.92 2.04 -15.15
N LYS A 337 25.83 2.14 -14.37
CA LYS A 337 25.41 1.16 -13.38
C LYS A 337 23.98 0.66 -13.63
N ALA A 338 23.41 0.92 -14.80
CA ALA A 338 22.01 0.62 -15.11
C ALA A 338 21.64 -0.84 -14.78
N ASP A 339 22.54 -1.78 -15.10
CA ASP A 339 22.36 -3.22 -14.88
C ASP A 339 22.98 -3.72 -13.57
N THR A 340 23.37 -2.82 -12.66
CA THR A 340 23.86 -3.20 -11.34
C THR A 340 22.68 -3.60 -10.45
N PHE A 341 22.76 -4.81 -9.90
CA PHE A 341 21.78 -5.29 -8.94
C PHE A 341 21.87 -4.52 -7.61
N ILE A 342 20.71 -4.18 -7.06
CA ILE A 342 20.55 -3.57 -5.76
C ILE A 342 19.52 -4.34 -4.93
N THR A 343 19.71 -4.35 -3.62
CA THR A 343 18.69 -4.74 -2.66
C THR A 343 18.33 -3.54 -1.81
N ILE A 344 17.02 -3.34 -1.58
CA ILE A 344 16.49 -2.26 -0.76
C ILE A 344 16.04 -2.87 0.56
N SER A 345 16.35 -2.18 1.66
CA SER A 345 15.93 -2.54 3.01
C SER A 345 15.56 -1.28 3.79
N GLU A 346 14.83 -1.43 4.88
CA GLU A 346 14.51 -0.33 5.79
C GLU A 346 15.79 0.19 6.47
N ASN A 347 15.85 1.50 6.71
CA ASN A 347 16.93 2.14 7.46
C ASN A 347 16.48 2.49 8.89
N GLN A 348 17.15 1.94 9.92
CA GLN A 348 17.04 2.34 11.33
C GLN A 348 15.58 2.54 11.83
N ASP A 349 14.73 1.52 11.71
CA ASP A 349 13.34 1.52 12.20
C ASP A 349 12.47 2.68 11.66
N SER A 350 12.79 3.17 10.45
CA SER A 350 12.07 4.27 9.79
C SER A 350 10.56 4.00 9.63
N GLY A 351 10.14 2.74 9.69
CA GLY A 351 8.77 2.28 9.40
C GLY A 351 8.47 2.23 7.90
N ALA A 352 9.50 2.38 7.05
CA ALA A 352 9.29 2.49 5.62
C ALA A 352 9.03 1.13 4.97
N GLN A 353 7.90 1.04 4.27
CA GLN A 353 7.53 -0.15 3.53
C GLN A 353 8.48 -0.36 2.34
N VAL A 354 9.23 -1.47 2.38
CA VAL A 354 10.16 -1.83 1.31
C VAL A 354 9.36 -2.43 0.16
N PHE A 355 9.26 -1.72 -0.96
CA PHE A 355 8.55 -2.20 -2.16
C PHE A 355 9.28 -3.34 -2.88
N ASN A 356 10.57 -3.53 -2.60
CA ASN A 356 11.39 -4.57 -3.22
C ASN A 356 12.48 -5.09 -2.26
N THR A 357 12.31 -6.30 -1.77
CA THR A 357 13.26 -6.98 -0.88
C THR A 357 14.24 -7.89 -1.63
N GLU A 358 14.05 -8.07 -2.93
CA GLU A 358 14.87 -8.93 -3.76
C GLU A 358 15.92 -8.14 -4.54
N PRO A 359 17.06 -8.76 -4.90
CA PRO A 359 17.97 -8.13 -5.83
C PRO A 359 17.30 -7.84 -7.18
N ARG A 360 17.33 -6.57 -7.62
CA ARG A 360 16.91 -6.11 -8.96
C ARG A 360 17.87 -5.05 -9.48
N THR A 361 17.96 -4.89 -10.80
CA THR A 361 18.79 -3.82 -11.38
C THR A 361 18.09 -2.47 -11.31
N TYR A 362 18.87 -1.38 -11.36
CA TYR A 362 18.30 -0.03 -11.48
C TYR A 362 17.36 0.08 -12.68
N THR A 363 17.73 -0.48 -13.83
CA THR A 363 16.90 -0.50 -15.03
C THR A 363 15.55 -1.19 -14.78
N THR A 364 15.54 -2.37 -14.14
CA THR A 364 14.31 -3.12 -13.90
C THR A 364 13.37 -2.36 -12.95
N ILE A 365 13.91 -1.74 -11.89
CA ILE A 365 13.12 -0.93 -10.95
C ILE A 365 12.50 0.27 -11.69
N LEU A 366 13.29 1.03 -12.44
CA LEU A 366 12.81 2.20 -13.20
C LEU A 366 11.84 1.82 -14.32
N ARG A 367 11.91 0.59 -14.84
CA ARG A 367 11.06 0.14 -15.95
C ARG A 367 9.71 -0.40 -15.50
N TYR A 368 9.66 -1.08 -14.36
CA TYR A 368 8.49 -1.88 -13.97
C TYR A 368 7.91 -1.55 -12.59
N GLU A 369 8.66 -0.89 -11.71
CA GLU A 369 8.25 -0.74 -10.29
C GLU A 369 7.96 0.72 -9.89
N LEU A 370 8.57 1.70 -10.56
CA LEU A 370 8.38 3.12 -10.25
C LEU A 370 7.61 3.85 -11.36
N ASP A 371 6.65 4.69 -10.99
CA ASP A 371 6.07 5.65 -11.92
C ASP A 371 7.03 6.85 -12.09
N ILE A 372 7.77 6.86 -13.19
CA ILE A 372 8.72 7.93 -13.53
C ILE A 372 8.14 8.95 -14.52
N CYS A 373 6.90 8.74 -14.96
CA CYS A 373 6.23 9.56 -15.98
C CYS A 373 5.06 10.38 -15.38
N GLY A 374 4.67 10.09 -14.14
CA GLY A 374 3.62 10.78 -13.41
C GLY A 374 3.88 12.27 -13.21
N LYS A 375 2.82 12.99 -12.83
CA LYS A 375 2.91 14.42 -12.48
C LYS A 375 3.84 14.60 -11.29
N VAL A 376 4.73 15.59 -11.39
CA VAL A 376 5.64 15.94 -10.32
C VAL A 376 4.85 16.64 -9.21
N SER A 377 4.94 16.16 -7.98
CA SER A 377 4.40 16.87 -6.80
C SER A 377 5.34 18.00 -6.39
N ARG A 378 4.79 19.14 -5.99
CA ARG A 378 5.57 20.28 -5.46
C ARG A 378 6.42 19.90 -4.25
N GLU A 379 5.98 18.91 -3.46
CA GLU A 379 6.70 18.40 -2.30
C GLU A 379 8.08 17.82 -2.66
N ILE A 380 8.21 17.22 -3.85
CA ILE A 380 9.48 16.62 -4.27
C ILE A 380 10.58 17.67 -4.46
N CYS A 381 10.23 18.91 -4.84
CA CYS A 381 11.18 20.01 -4.94
C CYS A 381 11.83 20.30 -3.58
N GLY A 382 11.03 20.25 -2.51
CA GLY A 382 11.51 20.43 -1.15
C GLY A 382 12.47 19.31 -0.74
N ALA A 383 12.12 18.06 -1.04
CA ALA A 383 12.98 16.91 -0.76
C ALA A 383 14.30 16.95 -1.55
N LEU A 384 14.23 17.23 -2.86
CA LEU A 384 15.39 17.26 -3.75
C LEU A 384 16.30 18.48 -3.53
N SER A 385 15.78 19.58 -2.98
CA SER A 385 16.60 20.76 -2.66
C SER A 385 17.81 20.40 -1.79
N LYS A 386 17.62 19.49 -0.83
CA LYS A 386 18.67 18.99 0.09
C LYS A 386 19.77 18.18 -0.63
N MET A 387 19.51 17.76 -1.88
CA MET A 387 20.42 16.98 -2.74
C MET A 387 20.84 17.78 -3.98
N ALA A 388 20.57 19.08 -4.01
CA ALA A 388 20.85 19.91 -5.17
C ALA A 388 22.36 19.96 -5.48
N PRO A 389 22.75 19.97 -6.77
CA PRO A 389 24.16 19.95 -7.18
C PRO A 389 24.90 21.26 -6.86
N ASN A 390 24.18 22.36 -6.60
CA ASN A 390 24.73 23.66 -6.23
C ASN A 390 23.67 24.52 -5.52
N ALA A 391 24.12 25.62 -4.89
CA ALA A 391 23.28 26.51 -4.08
C ALA A 391 22.21 27.27 -4.88
N GLU A 392 22.44 27.51 -6.17
CA GLU A 392 21.46 28.18 -7.03
C GLU A 392 20.25 27.26 -7.29
N VAL A 393 20.52 26.00 -7.64
CA VAL A 393 19.49 24.96 -7.80
C VAL A 393 18.78 24.69 -6.48
N GLU A 394 19.50 24.60 -5.37
CA GLU A 394 18.91 24.46 -4.03
C GLU A 394 17.90 25.58 -3.75
N THR A 395 18.32 26.84 -3.94
CA THR A 395 17.48 28.02 -3.70
C THR A 395 16.23 28.01 -4.59
N HIS A 396 16.39 27.67 -5.88
CA HIS A 396 15.27 27.61 -6.81
C HIS A 396 14.30 26.48 -6.46
N MET A 397 14.80 25.30 -6.10
CA MET A 397 13.97 24.17 -5.64
C MET A 397 13.19 24.51 -4.37
N VAL A 398 13.81 25.20 -3.41
CA VAL A 398 13.12 25.69 -2.19
C VAL A 398 12.02 26.68 -2.55
N GLN A 399 12.25 27.59 -3.51
CA GLN A 399 11.23 28.53 -3.98
C GLN A 399 10.05 27.81 -4.64
N LEU A 400 10.32 26.84 -5.52
CA LEU A 400 9.29 26.01 -6.14
C LEU A 400 8.49 25.23 -5.10
N ALA A 401 9.16 24.67 -4.10
CA ALA A 401 8.51 23.97 -3.01
C ALA A 401 7.62 24.88 -2.16
N ALA A 402 7.93 26.17 -2.04
CA ALA A 402 7.19 27.11 -1.20
C ALA A 402 6.06 27.86 -1.93
N ASP A 403 6.20 28.10 -3.25
CA ASP A 403 5.27 28.91 -4.03
C ASP A 403 4.50 28.04 -5.04
N ARG A 404 3.22 27.80 -4.72
CA ARG A 404 2.28 27.08 -5.59
C ARG A 404 2.18 27.71 -6.98
N ASN A 405 2.08 29.03 -7.09
CA ASN A 405 1.89 29.68 -8.39
C ASN A 405 3.15 29.58 -9.25
N LEU A 406 4.32 29.73 -8.61
CA LEU A 406 5.60 29.56 -9.29
C LEU A 406 5.76 28.13 -9.81
N PHE A 407 5.44 27.11 -8.99
CA PHE A 407 5.52 25.70 -9.38
C PHE A 407 4.66 25.38 -10.61
N HIS A 408 3.41 25.83 -10.63
CA HIS A 408 2.47 25.58 -11.74
C HIS A 408 2.70 26.49 -12.97
N SER A 409 3.71 27.37 -12.94
CA SER A 409 4.06 28.24 -14.08
C SER A 409 5.11 27.63 -15.03
N ILE A 410 5.72 26.52 -14.62
CA ILE A 410 6.72 25.74 -15.37
C ILE A 410 6.02 24.60 -16.11
#